data_AF-A0A851SDE1-F1
#
_entry.id   AF-A0A851SDE1-F1
#
_cell.length_a   1.000
_cell.length_b   1.000
_cell.length_c   1.000
_cell.angle_alpha   90.00
_cell.angle_beta   90.00
_cell.angle_gamma   90.00
#
_symmetry.space_group_name_H-M   'P 1'
#
loop_
_entity.id
_entity.type
_entity.pdbx_description
1 polymer ?
#
loop_
_entity_poly.entity_id
_entity_poly.type
_entity_poly.pdbx_seq_one_letter_code
_entity_poly.pdbx_strand_id
1 'polypeptide(L)'
;CPLQVHRRLLRDDNRGLEEALDEPGEDGQGLVVRGRHLVLLDTPETAADQHRPRAQEMVTSPYVVLAPGPGPHLRQFSGLRRALPPNVHLLSVEPRGAGTLLLRLEHLFERGESQNGSQPITVDL
;
A
#
# COMPACT_ATOMS: atom_id res chain seq x y z
N CYS A 1 12.60 -18.50 4.17
CA CYS A 1 13.52 -17.47 3.64
C CYS A 1 13.60 -16.32 4.63
N PRO A 2 14.80 -15.92 5.09
CA PRO A 2 14.95 -14.71 5.89
C PRO A 2 14.66 -13.47 5.04
N LEU A 3 14.10 -12.43 5.67
CA LEU A 3 13.87 -11.13 5.05
C LEU A 3 15.13 -10.25 5.21
N GLN A 4 15.69 -9.76 4.09
CA GLN A 4 16.76 -8.78 4.13
C GLN A 4 16.17 -7.38 4.34
N VAL A 5 16.41 -6.79 5.51
CA VAL A 5 15.80 -5.50 5.89
C VAL A 5 16.64 -4.27 5.50
N HIS A 6 17.95 -4.44 5.33
CA HIS A 6 18.88 -3.38 4.98
C HIS A 6 20.18 -3.99 4.40
N ARG A 7 20.93 -3.21 3.62
CA ARG A 7 22.20 -3.64 3.03
C ARG A 7 23.19 -2.48 3.00
N ARG A 8 24.44 -2.77 3.36
CA ARG A 8 25.61 -1.91 3.18
C ARG A 8 26.71 -2.71 2.52
N LEU A 9 27.38 -2.14 1.52
CA LEU A 9 28.53 -2.72 0.83
C LEU A 9 29.68 -1.72 0.88
N LEU A 10 30.90 -2.22 1.10
CA LEU A 10 32.13 -1.41 1.13
C LEU A 10 32.85 -1.40 -0.22
N ARG A 11 32.29 -2.07 -1.23
CA ARG A 11 32.86 -2.20 -2.57
C ARG A 11 31.75 -2.11 -3.60
N ASP A 12 32.07 -1.45 -4.70
CA ASP A 12 31.26 -1.45 -5.92
C ASP A 12 31.23 -2.86 -6.54
N ASP A 13 30.15 -3.15 -7.27
CA ASP A 13 29.97 -4.40 -7.99
C ASP A 13 30.42 -4.34 -9.46
N ASN A 14 30.99 -3.20 -9.88
CA ASN A 14 31.48 -2.90 -11.24
C ASN A 14 30.39 -2.99 -12.31
N ARG A 15 29.14 -2.65 -11.97
CA ARG A 15 28.02 -2.60 -12.94
C ARG A 15 27.71 -1.20 -13.47
N GLY A 16 28.62 -0.24 -13.26
CA GLY A 16 28.58 1.07 -13.89
C GLY A 16 28.15 2.23 -12.99
N LEU A 17 27.95 1.98 -11.69
CA LEU A 17 27.71 3.05 -10.72
C LEU A 17 29.03 3.58 -10.10
N GLU A 18 30.10 2.76 -10.11
CA GLU A 18 31.43 3.12 -9.61
C GLU A 18 31.46 3.58 -8.15
N GLU A 19 30.44 3.21 -7.37
CA GLU A 19 30.31 3.56 -5.96
C GLU A 19 29.83 2.35 -5.16
N ALA A 20 30.31 2.25 -3.92
CA ALA A 20 29.81 1.22 -3.03
C ALA A 20 28.43 1.63 -2.48
N LEU A 21 27.57 0.64 -2.19
CA LEU A 21 26.31 0.89 -1.46
C LEU A 21 26.61 1.20 0.01
N ASP A 22 27.12 2.41 0.28
CA ASP A 22 27.53 2.89 1.59
C ASP A 22 26.88 4.24 1.92
N GLU A 23 25.56 4.20 2.17
CA GLU A 23 24.77 5.41 2.44
C GLU A 23 25.14 6.02 3.81
N PRO A 24 25.61 7.28 3.87
CA PRO A 24 26.18 7.86 5.10
C PRO A 24 25.14 8.33 6.14
N GLY A 25 23.85 8.42 5.79
CA GLY A 25 22.83 8.98 6.68
C GLY A 25 22.98 10.49 6.93
N GLU A 26 22.16 11.06 7.80
CA GLU A 26 22.17 12.51 8.11
C GLU A 26 23.39 12.94 8.95
N ASP A 27 23.90 12.07 9.81
CA ASP A 27 25.01 12.32 10.73
C ASP A 27 26.37 11.82 10.20
N GLY A 28 26.38 11.23 9.01
CA GLY A 28 27.58 10.66 8.39
C GLY A 28 28.02 9.31 8.97
N GLN A 29 27.26 8.71 9.89
CA GLN A 29 27.63 7.46 10.58
C GLN A 29 26.99 6.20 9.96
N GLY A 30 26.23 6.38 8.89
CA GLY A 30 25.52 5.33 8.18
C GLY A 30 24.01 5.52 8.25
N LEU A 31 23.33 5.10 7.17
CA LEU A 31 21.89 5.22 7.08
C LEU A 31 21.17 4.33 8.10
N VAL A 32 20.31 4.97 8.91
CA VAL A 32 19.39 4.26 9.80
C VAL A 32 18.03 4.16 9.13
N VAL A 33 17.56 2.92 8.90
CA VAL A 33 16.23 2.66 8.35
C VAL A 33 15.27 2.17 9.43
N ARG A 34 14.02 2.65 9.38
CA ARG A 34 12.93 2.18 10.25
C ARG A 34 11.81 1.62 9.39
N GLY A 35 11.45 0.36 9.63
CA GLY A 35 10.36 -0.33 8.96
C GLY A 35 9.39 -0.96 9.95
N ARG A 36 8.25 -1.45 9.44
CA ARG A 36 7.27 -2.23 10.20
C ARG A 36 6.93 -3.48 9.41
N HIS A 37 7.03 -4.64 10.06
CA HIS A 37 6.64 -5.93 9.49
C HIS A 37 5.44 -6.45 10.27
N LEU A 38 4.41 -6.89 9.56
CA LEU A 38 3.26 -7.57 10.15
C LEU A 38 3.35 -9.05 9.76
N VAL A 39 3.29 -9.92 10.75
CA VAL A 39 3.30 -11.37 10.55
C VAL A 39 1.92 -11.89 10.92
N LEU A 40 1.26 -12.54 9.97
CA LEU A 40 -0.03 -13.18 10.13
C LEU A 40 0.19 -14.69 10.07
N LEU A 41 -0.42 -15.40 11.02
CA LEU A 41 -0.42 -16.86 11.07
C LEU A 41 -1.85 -17.33 10.85
N ASP A 42 -2.06 -18.07 9.78
CA ASP A 42 -3.36 -18.61 9.40
C ASP A 42 -3.17 -19.90 8.58
N THR A 43 -4.28 -20.59 8.30
CA THR A 43 -4.28 -21.73 7.38
C THR A 43 -4.15 -21.26 5.92
N PRO A 44 -3.49 -22.03 5.03
CA PRO A 44 -3.34 -21.64 3.63
C PRO A 44 -4.68 -21.33 2.94
N GLU A 45 -5.76 -21.99 3.35
CA GLU A 45 -7.09 -21.87 2.76
C GLU A 45 -7.80 -20.55 3.12
N THR A 46 -7.46 -19.93 4.25
CA THR A 46 -8.10 -18.71 4.77
C THR A 46 -7.16 -17.51 4.85
N ALA A 47 -5.85 -17.74 4.72
CA ALA A 47 -4.83 -16.70 4.86
C ALA A 47 -5.07 -15.50 3.93
N ALA A 48 -5.60 -15.74 2.72
CA ALA A 48 -5.93 -14.70 1.74
C ALA A 48 -6.92 -13.66 2.27
N ASP A 49 -7.95 -14.11 2.97
CA ASP A 49 -9.01 -13.26 3.52
C ASP A 49 -8.48 -12.27 4.56
N GLN A 50 -7.36 -12.61 5.21
CA GLN A 50 -6.71 -11.73 6.17
C GLN A 50 -5.56 -10.91 5.55
N HIS A 51 -4.64 -11.56 4.83
CA HIS A 51 -3.42 -10.87 4.41
C HIS A 51 -3.66 -9.88 3.27
N ARG A 52 -4.63 -10.11 2.37
CA ARG A 52 -4.94 -9.18 1.27
C ARG A 52 -5.49 -7.84 1.78
N PRO A 53 -6.55 -7.78 2.60
CA PRO A 53 -7.03 -6.51 3.15
C PRO A 53 -5.99 -5.80 4.03
N ARG A 54 -5.24 -6.55 4.86
CA ARG A 54 -4.22 -5.98 5.73
C ARG A 54 -3.05 -5.39 4.97
N ALA A 55 -2.59 -6.06 3.90
CA ALA A 55 -1.58 -5.52 3.00
C ALA A 55 -2.07 -4.22 2.35
N GLN A 56 -3.34 -4.18 1.93
CA GLN A 56 -3.94 -2.97 1.36
C GLN A 56 -4.01 -1.83 2.37
N GLU A 57 -4.45 -2.08 3.61
CA GLU A 57 -4.46 -1.08 4.69
C GLU A 57 -3.06 -0.54 5.00
N MET A 58 -2.03 -1.40 4.94
CA MET A 58 -0.64 -0.99 5.16
C MET A 58 -0.13 -0.05 4.07
N VAL A 59 -0.45 -0.33 2.80
CA VAL A 59 -0.03 0.49 1.65
C VAL A 59 -0.85 1.79 1.57
N THR A 60 -2.15 1.72 1.84
CA THR A 60 -3.09 2.86 1.80
C THR A 60 -3.45 3.31 3.20
N SER A 61 -2.43 3.62 4.01
CA SER A 61 -2.64 4.13 5.36
C SER A 61 -3.33 5.51 5.34
N PRO A 62 -4.19 5.82 6.33
CA PRO A 62 -4.86 7.11 6.38
C PRO A 62 -3.86 8.25 6.58
N TYR A 63 -4.09 9.38 5.90
CA TYR A 63 -3.32 10.59 6.09
C TYR A 63 -3.72 11.28 7.39
N VAL A 64 -2.74 11.52 8.26
CA VAL A 64 -2.94 12.28 9.49
C VAL A 64 -2.76 13.76 9.16
N VAL A 65 -3.81 14.56 9.39
CA VAL A 65 -3.79 16.02 9.22
C VAL A 65 -3.91 16.67 10.59
N LEU A 66 -2.93 17.53 10.92
CA LEU A 66 -2.89 18.29 12.18
C LEU A 66 -3.16 19.77 11.91
N ALA A 67 -4.02 20.39 12.70
CA ALA A 67 -4.34 21.81 12.60
C ALA A 67 -4.54 22.41 14.01
N PRO A 68 -4.09 23.65 14.26
CA PRO A 68 -4.34 24.33 15.54
C PRO A 68 -5.82 24.74 15.66
N GLY A 69 -6.37 24.67 16.88
CA GLY A 69 -7.75 25.07 17.17
C GLY A 69 -8.59 23.94 17.80
N PRO A 70 -9.91 24.16 18.03
CA PRO A 70 -10.79 23.23 18.76
C PRO A 70 -11.12 21.92 18.01
N GLY A 71 -10.44 21.66 16.89
CA GLY A 71 -10.61 20.44 16.10
C GLY A 71 -11.12 20.73 14.69
N PRO A 72 -10.90 19.82 13.74
CA PRO A 72 -11.35 20.02 12.37
C PRO A 72 -12.88 20.04 12.33
N HIS A 73 -13.47 21.07 11.71
CA HIS A 73 -14.83 20.97 11.20
C HIS A 73 -14.80 19.98 10.03
N LEU A 74 -15.02 18.69 10.33
CA LEU A 74 -14.93 17.60 9.37
C LEU A 74 -15.93 17.81 8.23
N ARG A 75 -15.43 18.22 7.07
CA ARG A 75 -16.18 18.15 5.82
C ARG A 75 -15.89 16.79 5.19
N GLN A 76 -16.83 15.87 5.29
CA GLN A 76 -16.75 14.59 4.61
C GLN A 76 -17.34 14.71 3.21
N PHE A 77 -16.61 14.22 2.22
CA PHE A 77 -17.10 14.08 0.85
C PHE A 77 -16.88 12.63 0.41
N SER A 78 -17.89 12.05 -0.24
CA SER A 78 -17.78 10.78 -0.94
C SER A 78 -18.36 10.98 -2.34
N GLY A 79 -17.61 10.60 -3.36
CA GLY A 79 -18.13 10.50 -4.73
C GLY A 79 -18.96 9.23 -4.95
N LEU A 80 -18.88 8.25 -4.04
CA LEU A 80 -19.61 7.00 -4.12
C LEU A 80 -20.90 7.07 -3.32
N ARG A 81 -21.99 6.54 -3.91
CA ARG A 81 -23.29 6.38 -3.23
C ARG A 81 -23.32 5.19 -2.26
N ARG A 82 -22.49 4.18 -2.52
CA ARG A 82 -22.33 2.98 -1.70
C ARG A 82 -20.85 2.63 -1.60
N ALA A 83 -20.43 2.09 -0.46
CA ALA A 83 -19.08 1.56 -0.30
C ALA A 83 -18.79 0.49 -1.37
N LEU A 84 -17.54 0.44 -1.82
CA LEU A 84 -17.09 -0.63 -2.70
C LEU A 84 -17.14 -1.99 -1.97
N PRO A 85 -17.42 -3.08 -2.69
CA PRO A 85 -17.30 -4.42 -2.13
C PRO A 85 -15.89 -4.70 -1.61
N PRO A 86 -15.73 -5.58 -0.59
CA PRO A 86 -14.44 -5.80 0.08
C PRO A 86 -13.37 -6.43 -0.82
N ASN A 87 -13.75 -7.06 -1.93
CA ASN A 87 -12.86 -7.62 -2.93
C ASN A 87 -12.43 -6.62 -4.03
N VAL A 88 -12.98 -5.40 -4.03
CA VAL A 88 -12.64 -4.35 -4.99
C VAL A 88 -11.99 -3.17 -4.29
N HIS A 89 -10.84 -2.73 -4.80
CA HIS A 89 -10.14 -1.55 -4.31
C HIS A 89 -10.07 -0.47 -5.38
N LEU A 90 -10.19 0.79 -4.95
CA LEU A 90 -10.01 1.95 -5.81
C LEU A 90 -8.52 2.32 -5.87
N LEU A 91 -7.85 1.82 -6.90
CA LEU A 91 -6.40 1.99 -7.06
C LEU A 91 -6.02 3.47 -7.33
N SER A 92 -6.79 4.17 -8.18
CA SER A 92 -6.49 5.57 -8.49
C SER A 92 -7.71 6.35 -9.01
N VAL A 93 -7.76 7.65 -8.68
CA VAL A 93 -8.65 8.64 -9.28
C VAL A 93 -7.80 9.78 -9.82
N GLU A 94 -7.82 10.01 -11.13
CA GLU A 94 -6.98 11.03 -11.78
C GLU A 94 -7.81 11.93 -12.70
N PRO A 95 -7.78 13.26 -12.55
CA PRO A 95 -8.39 14.16 -13.52
C PRO A 95 -7.62 14.15 -14.85
N ARG A 96 -8.36 14.07 -15.96
CA ARG A 96 -7.83 14.09 -17.33
C ARG A 96 -8.44 15.27 -18.09
N GLY A 97 -8.08 16.49 -17.70
CA GLY A 97 -8.62 17.71 -18.30
C GLY A 97 -10.03 18.05 -17.81
N ALA A 98 -10.73 18.93 -18.54
CA ALA A 98 -12.01 19.45 -18.12
C ALA A 98 -13.10 18.36 -18.13
N GLY A 99 -13.61 18.01 -16.95
CA GLY A 99 -14.77 17.12 -16.78
C GLY A 99 -14.51 15.63 -16.99
N THR A 100 -13.27 15.20 -17.24
CA THR A 100 -12.94 13.78 -17.42
C THR A 100 -12.11 13.26 -16.25
N LEU A 101 -12.45 12.06 -15.79
CA LEU A 101 -11.73 11.34 -14.74
C LEU A 101 -11.28 9.98 -15.29
N LEU A 102 -10.03 9.61 -15.00
CA LEU A 102 -9.53 8.26 -15.14
C LEU A 102 -9.64 7.55 -13.80
N LEU A 103 -10.49 6.53 -13.77
CA LEU A 103 -10.68 5.65 -12.62
C LEU A 103 -10.00 4.32 -12.88
N ARG A 104 -9.25 3.81 -11.90
CA ARG A 104 -8.73 2.43 -11.93
C ARG A 104 -9.22 1.68 -10.71
N LEU A 105 -9.90 0.57 -10.95
CA LEU A 105 -10.32 -0.38 -9.93
C LEU A 105 -9.46 -1.64 -10.07
N GLU A 106 -9.19 -2.30 -8.95
CA GLU A 106 -8.52 -3.59 -8.93
C GLU A 106 -9.30 -4.60 -8.09
N HIS A 107 -9.14 -5.87 -8.44
CA HIS A 107 -9.66 -6.98 -7.67
C HIS A 107 -8.56 -7.49 -6.74
N LEU A 108 -8.79 -7.48 -5.43
CA LEU A 108 -7.75 -7.76 -4.43
C LEU A 108 -7.31 -9.23 -4.38
N PHE A 109 -8.19 -10.14 -4.78
CA PHE A 109 -7.98 -11.59 -4.69
C PHE A 109 -7.69 -12.20 -6.05
N GLU A 110 -6.81 -13.19 -6.08
CA GLU A 110 -6.60 -14.06 -7.23
C GLU A 110 -7.71 -15.11 -7.34
N ARG A 111 -7.80 -15.81 -8.48
CA ARG A 111 -8.78 -16.88 -8.70
C ARG A 111 -8.58 -18.02 -7.69
N GLY A 112 -9.63 -18.34 -6.94
CA GLY A 112 -9.64 -19.45 -5.98
C GLY A 112 -8.80 -19.20 -4.72
N GLU A 113 -8.31 -17.98 -4.53
CA GLU A 113 -7.52 -17.59 -3.35
C GLU A 113 -8.39 -17.48 -2.09
N SER A 114 -9.65 -17.09 -2.26
CA SER A 114 -10.68 -17.00 -1.23
C SER A 114 -11.97 -17.64 -1.72
N GLN A 115 -12.71 -18.29 -0.83
CA GLN A 115 -14.01 -18.89 -1.17
C GLN A 115 -15.02 -17.83 -1.64
N ASN A 116 -15.04 -16.69 -0.95
CA ASN A 116 -16.00 -15.61 -1.18
C ASN A 116 -15.37 -14.41 -1.90
N GLY A 117 -14.12 -14.09 -1.59
CA GLY A 117 -13.42 -12.90 -2.10
C GLY A 117 -12.97 -13.03 -3.55
N SER A 118 -12.81 -14.25 -4.08
CA SER A 118 -12.36 -14.50 -5.45
C SER A 118 -13.47 -14.58 -6.49
N GLN A 119 -14.72 -14.31 -6.11
CA GLN A 119 -15.87 -14.41 -7.02
C GLN A 119 -15.96 -13.19 -7.95
N PRO A 120 -16.42 -13.36 -9.21
CA PRO A 120 -16.67 -12.23 -10.11
C PRO A 120 -17.64 -11.22 -9.48
N ILE A 121 -17.39 -9.94 -9.70
CA ILE A 121 -18.21 -8.87 -9.15
C ILE A 121 -18.43 -7.74 -10.14
N THR A 122 -19.63 -7.16 -10.11
CA THR A 122 -19.99 -5.98 -10.88
C THR A 122 -20.13 -4.79 -9.94
N VAL A 123 -19.48 -3.68 -10.30
CA VAL A 123 -19.60 -2.41 -9.59
C VAL A 123 -20.32 -1.43 -10.50
N ASP A 124 -21.36 -0.78 -9.95
CA ASP A 124 -22.11 0.30 -10.58
C ASP A 124 -21.72 1.60 -9.86
N LEU A 125 -21.17 2.57 -10.62
CA LEU A 125 -20.49 3.77 -10.11
C LEU A 125 -21.30 5.04 -10.38
#